data_AF-A0AAV8Y745-F1
#
_entry.id   AF-A0AAV8Y745-F1
#
_cell.length_a   1.000
_cell.length_b   1.000
_cell.length_c   1.000
_cell.angle_alpha   90.00
_cell.angle_beta   90.00
_cell.angle_gamma   90.00
#
_symmetry.space_group_name_H-M   'P 1'
#
loop_
_entity.id
_entity.type
_entity.pdbx_description
1 polymer ?
#
loop_
_entity_poly.entity_id
_entity_poly.type
_entity_poly.pdbx_seq_one_letter_code
_entity_poly.pdbx_strand_id
1 'polypeptide(L)'
;MVEDKNTDNCVLGGKVLSNPPPGDEIVISGVSSAFPSAMNAHEIRDKLFNKVDMVAVGHRWDYKHPELPTSTGLLPEIDKYDAGFFGLHERQSHSLDTMGRLLQEKAVEAIFDAGLHPADLAGTRTGVFVGACFSESDKSWFFDNLTPHTYAFTG
;
A
#
# COMPACT_ATOMS: atom_id res chain seq x y z
N MET A 1 48.56 -11.02 -17.65
CA MET A 1 48.15 -11.23 -19.04
C MET A 1 47.05 -12.28 -19.02
N VAL A 2 45.95 -12.03 -19.75
CA VAL A 2 44.77 -12.89 -19.97
C VAL A 2 43.75 -12.83 -18.82
N GLU A 3 42.49 -12.41 -19.00
CA GLU A 3 41.74 -11.67 -20.03
C GLU A 3 40.38 -11.38 -19.37
N ASP A 4 39.97 -10.10 -19.31
CA ASP A 4 38.60 -9.71 -18.95
C ASP A 4 37.65 -10.17 -20.06
N LYS A 5 36.84 -11.19 -19.78
CA LYS A 5 35.71 -11.54 -20.65
C LYS A 5 34.46 -10.79 -20.21
N ASN A 6 34.32 -9.62 -20.82
CA ASN A 6 33.08 -8.93 -21.10
C ASN A 6 31.98 -9.95 -21.50
N THR A 7 30.97 -10.14 -20.65
CA THR A 7 29.69 -10.71 -21.05
C THR A 7 28.65 -9.61 -21.08
N ASP A 8 28.32 -9.26 -22.31
CA ASP A 8 27.27 -8.35 -22.72
C ASP A 8 25.92 -8.73 -22.10
N ASN A 9 25.43 -7.90 -21.18
CA ASN A 9 24.01 -7.87 -20.85
C ASN A 9 23.43 -6.56 -21.35
N CYS A 10 23.07 -6.58 -22.63
CA CYS A 10 22.27 -5.56 -23.27
C CYS A 10 20.86 -5.58 -22.66
N VAL A 11 20.57 -4.62 -21.77
CA VAL A 11 19.20 -4.25 -21.41
C VAL A 11 18.97 -2.83 -21.91
N LEU A 12 18.54 -2.72 -23.16
CA LEU A 12 18.03 -1.47 -23.75
C LEU A 12 16.66 -1.16 -23.13
N GLY A 13 16.66 -0.62 -21.91
CA GLY A 13 15.43 -0.22 -21.23
C GLY A 13 15.49 -0.20 -19.71
N GLY A 14 16.59 0.24 -19.11
CA GLY A 14 16.68 0.38 -17.66
C GLY A 14 18.13 0.59 -17.26
N LYS A 15 18.49 1.83 -16.96
CA LYS A 15 19.81 2.14 -16.38
C LYS A 15 19.88 1.40 -15.04
N VAL A 16 20.79 0.45 -14.89
CA VAL A 16 21.10 -0.14 -13.57
C VAL A 16 21.67 0.99 -12.72
N LEU A 17 20.89 1.49 -11.76
CA LEU A 17 21.19 2.74 -11.05
C LEU A 17 22.27 2.60 -9.97
N SER A 18 22.73 1.39 -9.67
CA SER A 18 23.82 1.14 -8.72
C SER A 18 24.48 -0.21 -9.01
N ASN A 19 25.81 -0.26 -8.85
CA ASN A 19 26.58 -1.51 -8.87
C ASN A 19 27.08 -1.76 -7.43
N PRO A 20 26.19 -2.17 -6.50
CA PRO A 20 26.58 -2.40 -5.12
C PRO A 20 27.58 -3.56 -5.02
N PRO A 21 28.39 -3.62 -3.94
CA PRO A 21 29.22 -4.79 -3.67
C PRO A 21 28.37 -6.08 -3.69
N PRO A 22 28.93 -7.23 -4.13
CA PRO A 22 28.23 -8.51 -4.06
C PRO A 22 27.72 -8.77 -2.64
N GLY A 23 26.40 -8.86 -2.47
CA GLY A 23 25.73 -9.01 -1.16
C GLY A 23 24.93 -7.79 -0.68
N ASP A 24 25.16 -6.61 -1.24
CA ASP A 24 24.42 -5.37 -0.94
C ASP A 24 23.42 -4.98 -2.06
N GLU A 25 23.09 -5.95 -2.91
CA GLU A 25 22.12 -5.77 -4.00
C GLU A 25 20.73 -5.48 -3.46
N ILE A 26 20.10 -4.44 -3.99
CA ILE A 26 18.72 -4.08 -3.62
C ILE A 26 17.78 -4.90 -4.47
N VAL A 27 16.98 -5.72 -3.81
CA VAL A 27 15.95 -6.56 -4.42
C VAL A 27 14.57 -6.16 -3.92
N ILE A 28 13.56 -6.33 -4.78
CA ILE A 28 12.17 -6.31 -4.37
C ILE A 28 11.85 -7.73 -3.91
N SER A 29 11.87 -7.96 -2.59
CA SER A 29 11.71 -9.30 -2.01
C SER A 29 10.25 -9.71 -1.84
N GLY A 30 9.32 -8.77 -1.69
CA GLY A 30 7.89 -9.04 -1.57
C GLY A 30 7.04 -7.84 -1.98
N VAL A 31 5.82 -8.11 -2.42
CA VAL A 31 4.87 -7.10 -2.89
C VAL A 31 3.48 -7.43 -2.37
N SER A 32 2.81 -6.41 -1.83
CA SER A 32 1.36 -6.43 -1.68
C SER A 32 0.76 -5.17 -2.29
N SER A 33 -0.49 -5.26 -2.73
CA SER A 33 -1.20 -4.17 -3.35
C SER A 33 -2.71 -4.31 -3.18
N ALA A 34 -3.40 -3.17 -3.11
CA ALA A 34 -4.84 -3.08 -3.14
C ALA A 34 -5.25 -2.02 -4.16
N PHE A 35 -6.11 -2.41 -5.10
CA PHE A 35 -6.54 -1.64 -6.25
C PHE A 35 -8.06 -1.75 -6.46
N PRO A 36 -8.66 -0.87 -7.28
CA PRO A 36 -10.07 -0.98 -7.58
C PRO A 36 -10.45 -2.40 -8.04
N SER A 37 -11.46 -2.98 -7.40
CA SER A 37 -11.90 -4.36 -7.67
C SER A 37 -10.85 -5.47 -7.41
N ALA A 38 -9.64 -5.19 -6.90
CA ALA A 38 -8.59 -6.20 -6.70
C ALA A 38 -7.84 -5.98 -5.38
N MET A 39 -7.89 -6.94 -4.46
CA MET A 39 -7.35 -6.75 -3.09
C MET A 39 -5.95 -7.33 -2.88
N ASN A 40 -5.40 -8.02 -3.88
CA ASN A 40 -4.07 -8.61 -3.82
C ASN A 40 -3.30 -8.44 -5.14
N ALA A 41 -1.98 -8.65 -5.07
CA ALA A 41 -1.07 -8.49 -6.21
C ALA A 41 -1.35 -9.48 -7.36
N HIS A 42 -1.85 -10.68 -7.05
CA HIS A 42 -2.16 -11.69 -8.07
C HIS A 42 -3.43 -11.34 -8.87
N GLU A 43 -4.48 -10.86 -8.21
CA GLU A 43 -5.72 -10.43 -8.84
C GLU A 43 -5.48 -9.27 -9.80
N ILE A 44 -4.71 -8.26 -9.39
CA ILE A 44 -4.39 -7.17 -10.30
C ILE A 44 -3.57 -7.66 -11.48
N ARG A 45 -2.58 -8.53 -11.26
CA ARG A 45 -1.78 -9.13 -12.33
C ARG A 45 -2.70 -9.81 -13.35
N ASP A 46 -3.61 -10.65 -12.90
CA ASP A 46 -4.51 -11.39 -13.77
C ASP A 46 -5.48 -10.46 -14.51
N LYS A 47 -6.00 -9.42 -13.84
CA LYS A 47 -6.86 -8.41 -14.48
C LYS A 47 -6.12 -7.59 -15.53
N LEU A 48 -4.88 -7.21 -15.26
CA LEU A 48 -4.04 -6.48 -16.22
C LEU A 48 -3.73 -7.34 -17.46
N PHE A 49 -3.37 -8.62 -17.27
CA PHE A 49 -3.13 -9.53 -18.39
C PHE A 49 -4.38 -9.75 -19.25
N ASN A 50 -5.56 -9.79 -18.61
CA ASN A 50 -6.84 -9.94 -19.30
C ASN A 50 -7.45 -8.60 -19.77
N LYS A 51 -6.73 -7.47 -19.60
CA LYS A 51 -7.18 -6.12 -19.99
C LYS A 51 -8.55 -5.75 -19.40
N VAL A 52 -8.81 -6.18 -18.17
CA VAL A 52 -10.05 -5.89 -17.46
C VAL A 52 -10.01 -4.45 -16.95
N ASP A 53 -10.99 -3.65 -17.34
CA ASP A 53 -11.18 -2.32 -16.75
C ASP A 53 -11.68 -2.47 -15.30
N MET A 54 -10.98 -1.81 -14.39
CA MET A 54 -11.26 -1.84 -12.95
C MET A 54 -12.00 -0.59 -12.46
N VAL A 55 -12.33 0.34 -13.37
CA VAL A 55 -13.14 1.52 -13.07
C VAL A 55 -14.62 1.14 -13.18
N ALA A 56 -15.40 1.46 -12.14
CA ALA A 56 -16.82 1.18 -12.09
C ALA A 56 -17.65 2.47 -12.19
N VAL A 57 -18.87 2.36 -12.72
CA VAL A 57 -19.86 3.45 -12.63
C VAL A 57 -20.28 3.57 -11.17
N GLY A 58 -20.10 4.76 -10.60
CA GLY A 58 -20.35 5.01 -9.19
C GLY A 58 -19.34 5.98 -8.59
N HIS A 59 -19.70 6.52 -7.44
CA HIS A 59 -18.89 7.40 -6.62
C HIS A 59 -19.22 7.12 -5.15
N ARG A 60 -18.36 7.58 -4.23
CA ARG A 60 -18.56 7.36 -2.78
C ARG A 60 -19.61 8.28 -2.15
N TRP A 61 -20.09 9.25 -2.91
CA TRP A 61 -21.12 10.21 -2.52
C TRP A 61 -22.40 9.96 -3.34
N ASP A 62 -23.49 10.66 -3.03
CA ASP A 62 -24.73 10.59 -3.84
C ASP A 62 -24.94 11.82 -4.74
N TYR A 63 -24.14 12.87 -4.52
CA TYR A 63 -24.26 14.14 -5.23
C TYR A 63 -23.79 14.05 -6.69
N LYS A 64 -24.71 14.31 -7.63
CA LYS A 64 -24.43 14.27 -9.07
C LYS A 64 -24.25 15.68 -9.61
N HIS A 65 -23.04 15.99 -10.07
CA HIS A 65 -22.73 17.24 -10.75
C HIS A 65 -22.35 16.96 -12.21
N PRO A 66 -22.78 17.78 -13.20
CA PRO A 66 -22.47 17.56 -14.61
C PRO A 66 -20.98 17.55 -14.95
N GLU A 67 -20.16 18.23 -14.16
CA GLU A 67 -18.71 18.31 -14.35
C GLU A 67 -17.93 17.17 -13.68
N LEU A 68 -18.60 16.36 -12.84
CA LEU A 68 -17.95 15.24 -12.19
C LEU A 68 -18.10 13.97 -13.04
N PRO A 69 -17.01 13.18 -13.21
CA PRO A 69 -17.10 11.92 -13.91
C PRO A 69 -18.02 10.94 -13.18
N THR A 70 -18.79 10.16 -13.94
CA THR A 70 -19.72 9.16 -13.37
C THR A 70 -19.00 7.87 -12.99
N SER A 71 -17.77 7.68 -13.44
CA SER A 71 -16.98 6.46 -13.25
C SER A 71 -15.79 6.72 -12.32
N THR A 72 -15.60 5.85 -11.33
CA THR A 72 -14.53 5.97 -10.32
C THR A 72 -13.93 4.61 -10.02
N GLY A 73 -12.62 4.57 -9.72
CA GLY A 73 -11.97 3.40 -9.17
C GLY A 73 -12.27 3.27 -7.67
N LEU A 74 -13.09 2.30 -7.28
CA LEU A 74 -13.47 2.09 -5.88
C LEU A 74 -12.73 0.89 -5.30
N LEU A 75 -12.00 1.13 -4.22
CA LEU A 75 -11.42 0.05 -3.43
C LEU A 75 -12.53 -0.72 -2.70
N PRO A 76 -12.61 -2.05 -2.83
CA PRO A 76 -13.59 -2.84 -2.12
C PRO A 76 -13.20 -2.97 -0.64
N GLU A 77 -14.19 -3.20 0.22
CA GLU A 77 -13.98 -3.59 1.62
C GLU A 77 -13.15 -2.61 2.46
N ILE A 78 -13.21 -1.32 2.13
CA ILE A 78 -12.44 -0.26 2.80
C ILE A 78 -12.71 -0.15 4.32
N ASP A 79 -13.86 -0.65 4.78
CA ASP A 79 -14.24 -0.62 6.19
C ASP A 79 -13.70 -1.82 7.01
N LYS A 80 -13.10 -2.82 6.34
CA LYS A 80 -12.54 -3.99 7.01
C LYS A 80 -11.14 -3.69 7.55
N TYR A 81 -10.87 -4.18 8.75
CA TYR A 81 -9.57 -4.09 9.38
C TYR A 81 -9.43 -5.11 10.52
N ASP A 82 -8.32 -5.86 10.56
CA ASP A 82 -8.04 -6.79 11.66
C ASP A 82 -7.36 -6.09 12.86
N ALA A 83 -8.16 -5.41 13.69
CA ALA A 83 -7.65 -4.72 14.87
C ALA A 83 -6.96 -5.65 15.88
N GLY A 84 -7.41 -6.90 16.00
CA GLY A 84 -6.88 -7.87 16.94
C GLY A 84 -5.45 -8.28 16.60
N PHE A 85 -5.17 -8.50 15.31
CA PHE A 85 -3.83 -8.81 14.82
C PHE A 85 -2.80 -7.72 15.17
N PHE A 86 -3.18 -6.44 15.06
CA PHE A 86 -2.31 -5.31 15.36
C PHE A 86 -2.33 -4.88 16.84
N GLY A 87 -3.05 -5.61 17.71
CA GLY A 87 -3.12 -5.31 19.14
C GLY A 87 -3.87 -4.02 19.46
N LEU A 88 -4.76 -3.57 18.58
CA LEU A 88 -5.58 -2.37 18.76
C LEU A 88 -6.95 -2.73 19.32
N HIS A 89 -7.48 -1.86 20.18
CA HIS A 89 -8.84 -2.01 20.67
C HIS A 89 -9.84 -1.64 19.55
N GLU A 90 -10.94 -2.39 19.38
CA GLU A 90 -11.94 -2.18 18.31
C GLU A 90 -12.44 -0.72 18.23
N ARG A 91 -12.68 -0.09 19.38
CA ARG A 91 -13.09 1.33 19.41
C ARG A 91 -12.03 2.29 18.86
N GLN A 92 -10.74 1.96 19.02
CA GLN A 92 -9.65 2.78 18.48
C GLN A 92 -9.50 2.54 16.98
N SER A 93 -9.70 1.31 16.52
CA SER A 93 -9.57 1.00 15.10
C SER A 93 -10.62 1.73 14.25
N HIS A 94 -11.84 1.91 14.76
CA HIS A 94 -12.85 2.75 14.08
C HIS A 94 -12.41 4.21 13.88
N SER A 95 -11.52 4.71 14.75
CA SER A 95 -11.02 6.08 14.68
C SER A 95 -9.78 6.28 13.82
N LEU A 96 -9.13 5.19 13.39
CA LEU A 96 -7.93 5.29 12.55
C LEU A 96 -8.27 5.76 11.15
N ASP A 97 -7.38 6.52 10.52
CA ASP A 97 -7.52 6.80 9.11
C ASP A 97 -7.50 5.51 8.28
N THR A 98 -8.33 5.48 7.24
CA THR A 98 -8.51 4.26 6.46
C THR A 98 -7.30 3.95 5.58
N MET A 99 -6.57 4.97 5.11
CA MET A 99 -5.31 4.73 4.39
C MET A 99 -4.26 4.14 5.35
N GLY A 100 -4.23 4.59 6.60
CA GLY A 100 -3.36 4.04 7.64
C GLY A 100 -3.66 2.56 7.94
N ARG A 101 -4.93 2.19 8.10
CA ARG A 101 -5.36 0.79 8.30
C ARG A 101 -4.94 -0.11 7.16
N LEU A 102 -5.23 0.31 5.93
CA LEU A 102 -4.87 -0.46 4.74
C LEU A 102 -3.34 -0.59 4.60
N LEU A 103 -2.59 0.47 4.89
CA LEU A 103 -1.13 0.45 4.84
C LEU A 103 -0.55 -0.59 5.81
N GLN A 104 -1.09 -0.70 7.03
CA GLN A 104 -0.63 -1.67 8.02
C GLN A 104 -0.83 -3.11 7.53
N GLU A 105 -2.01 -3.44 7.02
CA GLU A 105 -2.29 -4.77 6.45
C GLU A 105 -1.38 -5.07 5.25
N LYS A 106 -1.28 -4.13 4.30
CA LYS A 106 -0.48 -4.34 3.08
C LYS A 106 1.02 -4.44 3.37
N ALA A 107 1.52 -3.72 4.37
CA ALA A 107 2.91 -3.85 4.79
C ALA A 107 3.21 -5.25 5.33
N VAL A 108 2.33 -5.79 6.17
CA VAL A 108 2.49 -7.14 6.73
C VAL A 108 2.34 -8.22 5.66
N GLU A 109 1.35 -8.09 4.76
CA GLU A 109 1.20 -9.00 3.63
C GLU A 109 2.45 -9.02 2.73
N ALA A 110 3.06 -7.87 2.47
CA ALA A 110 4.29 -7.79 1.67
C ALA A 110 5.49 -8.46 2.37
N ILE A 111 5.56 -8.39 3.70
CA ILE A 111 6.58 -9.10 4.49
C ILE A 111 6.37 -10.61 4.39
N PHE A 112 5.12 -11.08 4.47
CA PHE A 112 4.81 -12.50 4.30
C PHE A 112 5.06 -13.01 2.89
N ASP A 113 4.77 -12.20 1.86
CA ASP A 113 5.08 -12.50 0.46
C ASP A 113 6.60 -12.68 0.25
N ALA A 114 7.42 -11.90 0.96
CA ALA A 114 8.87 -12.07 0.99
C ALA A 114 9.35 -13.35 1.71
N GLY A 115 8.44 -14.13 2.29
CA GLY A 115 8.76 -15.33 3.08
C GLY A 115 9.40 -15.01 4.44
N LEU A 116 9.23 -13.79 4.94
CA LEU A 116 9.76 -13.33 6.22
C LEU A 116 8.67 -13.29 7.28
N HIS A 117 9.07 -13.38 8.55
CA HIS A 117 8.16 -13.15 9.67
C HIS A 117 8.33 -11.70 10.19
N PRO A 118 7.23 -10.94 10.41
CA PRO A 118 7.33 -9.54 10.87
C PRO A 118 8.14 -9.36 12.17
N ALA A 119 8.11 -10.36 13.06
CA ALA A 119 8.89 -10.33 14.29
C ALA A 119 10.41 -10.35 14.05
N ASP A 120 10.88 -10.89 12.94
CA ASP A 120 12.32 -10.97 12.61
C ASP A 120 12.89 -9.58 12.24
N LEU A 121 12.02 -8.66 11.82
CA LEU A 121 12.38 -7.27 11.52
C LEU A 121 12.42 -6.39 12.78
N ALA A 122 11.86 -6.85 13.89
CA ALA A 122 11.82 -6.09 15.14
C ALA A 122 13.25 -5.84 15.67
N GLY A 123 13.57 -4.57 15.97
CA GLY A 123 14.89 -4.17 16.45
C GLY A 123 15.99 -4.08 15.39
N THR A 124 15.67 -4.36 14.12
CA THR A 124 16.59 -4.15 13.00
C THR A 124 16.60 -2.68 12.55
N ARG A 125 17.58 -2.30 11.72
CA ARG A 125 17.63 -0.96 11.10
C ARG A 125 16.78 -0.90 9.82
N THR A 126 15.54 -1.36 9.89
CA THR A 126 14.61 -1.33 8.76
C THR A 126 13.95 0.04 8.66
N GLY A 127 14.04 0.68 7.49
CA GLY A 127 13.39 1.97 7.21
C GLY A 127 12.01 1.78 6.57
N VAL A 128 11.07 2.68 6.87
CA VAL A 128 9.73 2.70 6.26
C VAL A 128 9.57 4.03 5.52
N PHE A 129 9.22 3.95 4.25
CA PHE A 129 9.01 5.10 3.38
C PHE A 129 7.59 5.04 2.80
N VAL A 130 6.79 6.09 3.02
CA VAL A 130 5.38 6.15 2.61
C VAL A 130 5.15 7.39 1.75
N GLY A 131 4.61 7.20 0.55
CA GLY A 131 4.13 8.28 -0.29
C GLY A 131 2.66 8.56 0.01
N ALA A 132 2.35 9.72 0.60
CA ALA A 132 0.98 10.16 0.87
C ALA A 132 0.79 11.62 0.45
N CYS A 133 -0.38 11.96 -0.10
CA CYS A 133 -0.68 13.32 -0.57
C CYS A 133 -1.84 13.98 0.19
N PHE A 134 -2.81 13.19 0.65
CA PHE A 134 -4.01 13.71 1.30
C PHE A 134 -4.44 12.77 2.44
N SER A 135 -4.79 13.37 3.57
CA SER A 135 -5.55 12.72 4.65
C SER A 135 -6.89 13.45 4.73
N GLU A 136 -7.93 12.83 4.18
CA GLU A 136 -9.28 13.41 4.20
C GLU A 136 -10.02 13.07 5.50
N SER A 137 -9.71 11.92 6.10
CA SER A 137 -10.28 11.52 7.38
C SER A 137 -10.01 12.58 8.43
N ASP A 138 -8.77 13.07 8.57
CA ASP A 138 -8.42 14.12 9.55
C ASP A 138 -9.33 15.34 9.44
N LYS A 139 -9.73 15.74 8.22
CA LYS A 139 -10.65 16.87 8.02
C LYS A 139 -12.04 16.55 8.58
N SER A 140 -12.59 15.37 8.31
CA SER A 140 -13.87 14.97 8.91
C SER A 140 -13.81 14.92 10.44
N TRP A 141 -12.73 14.37 11.02
CA TRP A 141 -12.55 14.34 12.48
C TRP A 141 -12.44 15.75 13.08
N PHE A 142 -11.70 16.66 12.43
CA PHE A 142 -11.56 18.04 12.89
C PHE A 142 -12.84 18.87 12.74
N PHE A 143 -13.63 18.66 11.70
CA PHE A 143 -14.82 19.48 11.42
C PHE A 143 -16.12 18.93 12.00
N ASP A 144 -16.29 17.60 12.13
CA ASP A 144 -17.50 17.01 12.73
C ASP A 144 -17.39 16.77 14.24
N ASN A 145 -16.19 16.63 14.82
CA ASN A 145 -16.03 16.37 16.26
C ASN A 145 -15.44 17.57 17.02
N LEU A 146 -16.29 18.55 17.32
CA LEU A 146 -16.10 19.51 18.43
C LEU A 146 -16.25 18.85 19.83
N THR A 147 -15.96 17.55 19.97
CA THR A 147 -15.88 16.87 21.27
C THR A 147 -14.53 16.16 21.44
N PRO A 148 -13.84 16.36 22.57
CA PRO A 148 -12.50 15.83 22.77
C PRO A 148 -12.60 14.35 23.17
N HIS A 149 -12.47 13.44 22.20
CA HIS A 149 -12.10 12.06 22.49
C HIS A 149 -10.71 11.78 21.90
N THR A 150 -9.73 12.15 22.72
CA THR A 150 -8.29 12.00 22.57
C THR A 150 -7.92 10.51 22.43
N TYR A 151 -7.99 9.97 21.22
CA TYR A 151 -7.34 8.70 20.86
C TYR A 151 -6.56 8.75 19.55
N ALA A 152 -6.60 9.88 18.83
CA ALA A 152 -5.99 10.03 17.50
C ALA A 152 -4.45 10.15 17.51
N PHE A 153 -3.78 10.14 18.66
CA PHE A 153 -2.34 10.49 18.77
C PHE A 153 -1.47 9.50 19.55
N THR A 154 -1.98 8.32 19.91
CA THR A 154 -1.14 7.28 20.52
C THR A 154 -0.76 6.24 19.47
N GLY A 155 0.29 6.53 18.71
CA GLY A 155 0.91 5.64 17.74
C GLY A 155 2.24 6.21 17.28
#